data_AF-G9YKY5-F1
#
_entry.id   AF-G9YKY5-F1
#
_cell.length_a   1.000
_cell.length_b   1.000
_cell.length_c   1.000
_cell.angle_alpha   90.00
_cell.angle_beta   90.00
_cell.angle_gamma   90.00
#
_symmetry.space_group_name_H-M   'P 1'
#
loop_
_entity.id
_entity.type
_entity.pdbx_description
1 polymer ?
#
loop_
_entity_poly.entity_id
_entity_poly.type
_entity_poly.pdbx_seq_one_letter_code
_entity_poly.pdbx_strand_id
1 'polypeptide(L)' 'MVERGDDCSDVLIQLAAVRSALNSTGKIILKDHIAHCLVDAVETGDMKTVEQLNQAIDQFMR' A
#
# COMPACT_ATOMS: atom_id res chain seq x y z
N MET A 1 -10.66 10.55 20.18
CA MET A 1 -11.32 11.67 19.49
C MET A 1 -12.82 11.58 19.67
N VAL A 2 -13.45 10.52 19.16
CA VAL A 2 -14.90 10.27 19.35
C VAL A 2 -15.31 10.21 20.83
N GLU A 3 -14.61 9.43 21.65
CA GLU A 3 -14.89 9.32 23.09
C GLU A 3 -14.69 10.64 23.86
N ARG A 4 -13.92 11.57 23.30
CA ARG A 4 -13.69 12.90 23.88
C ARG A 4 -14.70 13.94 23.40
N GLY A 5 -15.57 13.59 22.45
CA GLY A 5 -16.54 14.51 21.84
C GLY A 5 -15.92 15.51 20.86
N ASP A 6 -14.77 15.19 20.24
CA ASP A 6 -14.16 16.02 19.19
C ASP A 6 -15.12 16.16 17.98
N ASP A 7 -15.04 17.27 17.22
CA ASP A 7 -15.93 17.53 16.07
C ASP A 7 -15.84 16.42 15.00
N CYS A 8 -16.98 16.06 14.42
CA CYS A 8 -17.05 15.00 13.40
C CYS A 8 -16.16 15.31 12.19
N SER A 9 -16.05 16.57 11.79
CA SER A 9 -15.20 17.00 10.66
C SER A 9 -13.72 16.81 10.98
N ASP A 10 -13.31 17.10 12.23
CA ASP A 10 -11.94 16.89 12.69
C ASP A 10 -11.57 15.40 12.72
N VAL A 11 -12.50 14.55 13.17
CA VAL A 11 -12.34 13.08 13.12
C VAL A 11 -12.16 12.62 11.67
N LEU A 12 -12.94 13.13 10.73
CA LEU A 12 -12.83 12.79 9.30
C LEU A 12 -11.49 13.25 8.69
N ILE A 13 -11.00 14.43 9.08
CA ILE A 13 -9.68 14.93 8.65
C ILE A 13 -8.57 14.02 9.16
N GLN A 14 -8.62 13.60 10.43
CA GLN A 14 -7.62 12.68 10.98
C GLN A 14 -7.68 11.29 10.32
N LEU A 15 -8.87 10.76 10.03
CA LEU A 15 -9.01 9.52 9.27
C LEU A 15 -8.40 9.65 7.86
N ALA A 16 -8.59 10.79 7.20
CA ALA A 16 -7.95 11.05 5.90
C ALA A 16 -6.43 11.11 6.02
N ALA A 17 -5.89 11.67 7.10
CA ALA A 17 -4.45 11.69 7.38
C ALA A 17 -3.89 10.27 7.59
N VAL A 18 -4.58 9.42 8.37
CA VAL A 18 -4.20 8.01 8.55
C VAL A 18 -4.21 7.26 7.21
N ARG A 19 -5.26 7.43 6.40
CA ARG A 19 -5.32 6.82 5.07
C ARG A 19 -4.15 7.28 4.18
N SER A 20 -3.78 8.57 4.23
CA SER A 20 -2.63 9.10 3.50
C SER A 20 -1.30 8.49 3.96
N ALA A 21 -1.12 8.31 5.26
CA ALA A 21 0.06 7.67 5.84
C ALA A 21 0.16 6.19 5.44
N LEU A 22 -0.96 5.46 5.46
CA LEU A 22 -1.03 4.07 5.00
C LEU A 22 -0.70 3.96 3.51
N ASN A 23 -1.24 4.84 2.66
CA ASN A 23 -0.92 4.88 1.23
C ASN A 23 0.57 5.16 0.99
N SER A 24 1.16 6.09 1.75
CA SER A 24 2.60 6.38 1.64
C SER A 24 3.45 5.17 2.05
N THR A 25 3.06 4.48 3.12
CA THR A 25 3.74 3.27 3.60
C THR A 25 3.63 2.13 2.58
N GLY A 26 2.44 1.91 2.02
CA GLY A 26 2.22 0.89 0.98
C GLY A 26 3.07 1.13 -0.27
N LYS A 27 3.27 2.39 -0.68
CA LYS A 27 4.18 2.73 -1.80
C LYS A 27 5.64 2.36 -1.52
N ILE A 28 6.10 2.52 -0.28
CA ILE A 28 7.47 2.14 0.12
C ILE A 28 7.62 0.63 0.01
N ILE A 29 6.67 -0.13 0.56
CA ILE A 29 6.68 -1.61 0.50
C ILE A 29 6.64 -2.09 -0.96
N LEU A 30 5.78 -1.49 -1.79
CA LEU A 30 5.67 -1.86 -3.20
C LEU A 30 6.99 -1.63 -3.95
N LYS A 31 7.64 -0.48 -3.72
CA LYS A 31 8.93 -0.17 -4.33
C LYS A 31 10.01 -1.17 -3.91
N ASP A 32 10.05 -1.53 -2.63
CA ASP A 32 10.98 -2.51 -2.08
C ASP A 32 10.76 -3.89 -2.71
N HIS A 33 9.51 -4.32 -2.84
CA HIS A 33 9.16 -5.59 -3.46
C HIS A 33 9.51 -5.64 -4.96
N ILE A 34 9.30 -4.55 -5.70
CA ILE A 34 9.74 -4.46 -7.10
C ILE A 34 11.27 -4.56 -7.20
N ALA A 35 12.01 -3.89 -6.31
CA ALA A 35 13.47 -3.87 -6.37
C ALA A 35 14.11 -5.24 -6.11
N HIS A 36 13.50 -6.07 -5.25
CA HIS A 36 14.06 -7.36 -4.86
C HIS A 36 13.39 -8.53 -5.57
N CYS A 37 12.06 -8.64 -5.52
CA CYS A 37 11.36 -9.85 -5.98
C CYS A 37 11.15 -9.88 -7.50
N LEU A 38 10.96 -8.73 -8.16
CA LEU A 38 10.77 -8.71 -9.62
C LEU A 38 12.08 -9.00 -10.36
N VAL A 39 13.20 -8.48 -9.87
CA VAL A 39 14.52 -8.71 -10.49
C VAL A 39 14.84 -10.21 -10.48
N ASP A 40 14.74 -10.84 -9.32
CA ASP A 40 14.96 -12.28 -9.15
C ASP A 40 13.99 -13.11 -10.01
N ALA A 41 12.72 -12.73 -10.06
CA ALA A 41 11.71 -13.41 -10.86
C ALA A 41 12.01 -13.36 -12.36
N VAL A 42 12.49 -12.21 -12.86
CA VAL A 42 12.86 -12.05 -14.27
C VAL A 42 14.10 -12.87 -14.61
N GLU A 43 15.11 -12.89 -13.75
CA GLU A 43 16.34 -13.67 -13.97
C GLU A 43 16.09 -15.19 -13.93
N THR A 44 15.17 -15.64 -13.08
CA THR A 44 14.84 -17.06 -12.90
C THR A 44 13.69 -17.55 -13.78
N GLY A 45 13.01 -16.65 -14.48
CA GLY A 45 11.83 -16.98 -15.29
C GLY A 45 10.57 -17.30 -14.46
N ASP A 46 10.51 -16.87 -13.20
CA ASP A 46 9.36 -17.09 -12.32
C ASP A 46 8.23 -16.10 -12.59
N MET A 47 7.44 -16.40 -13.62
CA MET A 47 6.28 -15.60 -13.99
C MET A 47 5.17 -15.58 -12.93
N LYS A 48 5.15 -16.53 -11.99
CA LYS A 48 4.13 -16.59 -10.93
C LYS A 48 4.31 -15.45 -9.94
N THR A 49 5.55 -15.14 -9.56
CA THR A 49 5.87 -14.00 -8.68
C THR A 49 5.46 -12.68 -9.34
N VAL A 50 5.66 -12.54 -10.66
CA VAL A 50 5.21 -11.36 -11.42
C VAL A 50 3.67 -11.22 -11.38
N GLU A 51 2.94 -12.32 -11.56
CA GLU A 51 1.47 -12.30 -11.51
C GLU A 51 0.94 -11.92 -10.12
N GLN A 52 1.55 -12.46 -9.05
CA GLN A 52 1.20 -12.12 -7.67
C GLN A 52 1.44 -10.64 -7.36
N LEU A 53 2.55 -10.08 -7.84
CA LEU A 53 2.85 -8.67 -7.69
C LEU A 53 1.80 -7.80 -8.42
N ASN A 54 1.41 -8.16 -9.64
CA ASN A 54 0.37 -7.45 -10.36
C ASN A 54 -0.98 -7.47 -9.62
N GLN A 55 -1.37 -8.63 -9.06
CA GLN A 55 -2.58 -8.73 -8.23
C GLN A 55 -2.51 -7.84 -6.99
N ALA A 56 -1.35 -7.76 -6.33
CA ALA A 56 -1.15 -6.88 -5.19
C ALA A 56 -1.24 -5.39 -5.57
N ILE A 57 -0.69 -5.00 -6.73
CA ILE A 57 -0.80 -3.64 -7.27
C ILE A 57 -2.25 -3.27 -7.56
N ASP A 58 -3.00 -4.15 -8.23
CA ASP A 58 -4.41 -3.92 -8.55
C ASP A 58 -5.24 -3.71 -7.29
N GLN A 59 -4.96 -4.47 -6.22
CA GLN A 59 -5.64 -4.30 -4.95
C GLN A 59 -5.24 -3.02 -4.21
N PHE A 60 -3.99 -2.58 -4.33
CA PHE A 60 -3.49 -1.36 -3.69
C PHE A 60 -3.99 -0.08 -4.38
N MET A 61 -4.27 -0.14 -5.67
CA MET A 61 -4.74 0.99 -6.48
C MET A 61 -6.26 1.19 -6.45
N ARG A 62 -7.02 0.25 -5.88
CA ARG A 62 -8.46 0.36 -5.64
C ARG A 62 -8.78 1.33 -4.50
#